data_AF-X1SAZ6-F1
#
_entry.id   AF-X1SAZ6-F1
#
_cell.length_a   1.000
_cell.length_b   1.000
_cell.length_c   1.000
_cell.angle_alpha   90.00
_cell.angle_beta   90.00
_cell.angle_gamma   90.00
#
_symmetry.space_group_name_H-M   'P 1'
#
loop_
_entity.id
_entity.type
_entity.pdbx_description
1 polymer ?
#
loop_
_entity_poly.entity_id
_entity_poly.type
_entity_poly.pdbx_seq_one_letter_code
_entity_poly.pdbx_strand_id
1 'polypeptide(L)'
;MFPKGATTDWGWGNIAPEDMANVEVGDLKEPTKPLDMASQKITSLPTPTAGSEPATKEFVESLVQGLDWQQSVLGELAEPPVSPAAGDRYLVIATATGDWVGHEKDIAEWDGSAWVFTTPNTGFAVWIEDVGSQKVYNGTNWVSFGTTVDHGNLIGLVDDDHPQYLNNARHDLPARHTLGDVVPHDNLADLAEKAHASLTGVGPSDHHAKTSNYEVFPNTELVTGLPAAAAGNVGRIMRERTGAGQATKICICVENSSDIYEWVQLGVST
;
A
#
# COMPACT_ATOMS: atom_id res chain seq x y z
N MET A 1 69.63 36.57 3.81
CA MET A 1 68.77 35.58 3.14
C MET A 1 69.41 34.23 3.34
N PHE A 2 68.97 33.47 4.34
CA PHE A 2 69.45 32.11 4.57
C PHE A 2 68.57 31.13 3.77
N PRO A 3 69.13 30.07 3.18
CA PRO A 3 68.37 29.15 2.34
C PRO A 3 67.45 28.27 3.19
N LYS A 4 66.18 28.14 2.79
CA LYS A 4 65.22 27.21 3.41
C LYS A 4 65.74 25.77 3.27
N GLY A 5 65.86 25.04 4.39
CA GLY A 5 66.09 23.59 4.42
C GLY A 5 67.45 23.08 4.91
N ALA A 6 68.34 23.93 5.44
CA ALA A 6 69.58 23.44 6.07
C ALA A 6 69.33 22.96 7.51
N THR A 7 69.85 21.78 7.86
CA THR A 7 69.72 21.11 9.17
C THR A 7 70.54 21.76 10.30
N THR A 8 70.98 23.00 10.14
CA THR A 8 71.69 23.76 11.17
C THR A 8 70.72 24.41 12.13
N ASP A 9 70.48 23.67 13.21
CA ASP A 9 70.27 24.14 14.58
C ASP A 9 69.20 25.24 14.78
N TRP A 10 67.96 24.78 15.02
CA TRP A 10 66.87 25.58 15.58
C TRP A 10 67.12 25.87 17.06
N GLY A 11 68.18 26.60 17.37
CA GLY A 11 68.32 27.26 18.66
C GLY A 11 67.14 28.22 18.82
N TRP A 12 66.22 27.92 19.74
CA TRP A 12 64.96 28.61 20.03
C TRP A 12 65.09 30.07 20.51
N GLY A 13 66.18 30.77 20.15
CA GLY A 13 66.52 32.10 20.64
C GLY A 13 66.34 33.24 19.64
N ASN A 14 66.32 33.00 18.32
CA ASN A 14 66.37 34.08 17.32
C ASN A 14 65.49 33.81 16.08
N ILE A 15 64.27 33.31 16.25
CA ILE A 15 63.29 33.40 15.15
C ILE A 15 62.76 34.83 15.17
N ALA A 16 62.94 35.57 14.09
CA ALA A 16 62.46 36.93 14.01
C ALA A 16 60.90 36.91 14.07
N PRO A 17 60.23 37.89 14.72
CA PRO A 17 58.77 37.89 14.83
C PRO A 17 58.04 37.78 13.48
N GLU A 18 58.64 38.33 12.41
CA GLU A 18 58.17 38.21 11.03
C GLU A 18 58.24 36.78 10.48
N ASP A 19 59.17 35.95 10.96
CA ASP A 19 59.31 34.54 10.59
C ASP A 19 58.37 33.65 11.42
N MET A 20 57.96 34.08 12.63
CA MET A 20 56.96 33.38 13.44
C MET A 20 55.52 33.62 12.96
N ALA A 21 55.27 34.75 12.31
CA ALA A 21 53.94 35.15 11.86
C ALA A 21 53.36 34.28 10.73
N ASN A 22 54.18 33.46 10.08
CA ASN A 22 53.81 32.64 8.92
C ASN A 22 54.01 31.13 9.15
N VAL A 23 54.19 30.66 10.40
CA VAL A 23 54.36 29.24 10.67
C VAL A 23 53.03 28.52 10.47
N GLU A 24 52.96 27.64 9.47
CA GLU A 24 51.80 26.79 9.22
C GLU A 24 51.95 25.45 9.95
N VAL A 25 50.84 24.75 10.22
CA VAL A 25 50.86 23.43 10.88
C VAL A 25 51.71 22.43 10.08
N GLY A 26 51.77 22.57 8.75
CA GLY A 26 52.62 21.74 7.87
C GLY A 26 54.12 22.00 7.98
N ASP A 27 54.54 23.14 8.56
CA ASP A 27 55.96 23.46 8.82
C ASP A 27 56.46 22.77 10.11
N LEU A 28 55.55 22.24 10.93
CA LEU A 28 55.89 21.50 12.14
C LEU A 28 56.30 20.06 11.81
N LYS A 29 57.32 19.57 12.51
CA LYS A 29 57.73 18.16 12.40
C LYS A 29 56.57 17.23 12.74
N GLU A 30 56.45 16.13 12.01
CA GLU A 30 55.42 15.10 12.24
C GLU A 30 55.29 14.76 13.74
N PRO A 31 54.06 14.86 14.30
CA PRO A 31 53.83 14.49 15.68
C PRO A 31 54.18 13.01 15.92
N THR A 32 55.07 12.75 16.88
CA THR A 32 55.43 11.39 17.30
C THR A 32 54.55 10.87 18.45
N LYS A 33 53.57 11.68 18.88
CA LYS A 33 52.60 11.42 19.95
C LYS A 33 51.25 12.08 19.58
N PRO A 34 50.13 11.67 20.21
CA PRO A 34 48.85 12.35 20.04
C PRO A 34 48.96 13.85 20.30
N LEU A 35 48.31 14.65 19.46
CA LEU A 35 48.21 16.10 19.65
C LEU A 35 47.11 16.39 20.67
N ASP A 36 47.50 16.74 21.89
CA ASP A 36 46.54 17.25 22.88
C ASP A 36 46.09 18.66 22.48
N MET A 37 44.77 18.85 22.39
CA MET A 37 44.18 20.11 21.97
C MET A 37 43.87 21.06 23.13
N ALA A 38 43.90 20.61 24.40
CA ALA A 38 43.73 21.47 25.58
C ALA A 38 42.67 22.60 25.44
N SER A 39 41.48 22.27 24.91
CA SER A 39 40.34 23.18 24.61
C SER A 39 40.45 24.08 23.37
N GLN A 40 41.48 23.94 22.55
CA GLN A 40 41.56 24.58 21.24
C GLN A 40 40.50 23.99 20.30
N LYS A 41 39.73 24.84 19.61
CA LYS A 41 38.70 24.43 18.65
C LYS A 41 39.31 24.28 17.25
N ILE A 42 38.95 23.22 16.54
CA ILE A 42 39.17 23.12 15.09
C ILE A 42 37.97 23.74 14.38
N THR A 43 38.19 24.77 13.57
CA THR A 43 37.15 25.44 12.78
C THR A 43 37.44 25.34 11.29
N SER A 44 36.43 25.57 10.44
CA SER A 44 36.57 25.62 8.96
C SER A 44 36.99 24.29 8.31
N LEU A 45 36.57 23.15 8.87
CA LEU A 45 36.74 21.86 8.21
C LEU A 45 35.91 21.79 6.91
N PRO A 46 36.49 21.31 5.79
CA PRO A 46 35.74 21.08 4.57
C PRO A 46 34.81 19.86 4.70
N THR A 47 33.87 19.71 3.77
CA THR A 47 33.04 18.50 3.68
C THR A 47 33.92 17.26 3.47
N PRO A 48 33.84 16.24 4.35
CA PRO A 48 34.64 15.03 4.21
C PRO A 48 34.36 14.28 2.90
N THR A 49 35.42 13.80 2.26
CA THR A 49 35.41 13.03 1.02
C THR A 49 35.99 11.62 1.18
N ALA A 50 36.72 11.36 2.28
CA ALA A 50 37.30 10.07 2.61
C ALA A 50 37.07 9.70 4.09
N GLY A 51 36.99 8.40 4.40
CA GLY A 51 36.67 7.91 5.75
C GLY A 51 37.73 8.20 6.83
N SER A 52 38.91 8.69 6.45
CA SER A 52 39.98 9.09 7.38
C SER A 52 39.99 10.60 7.68
N GLU A 53 39.07 11.36 7.09
CA GLU A 53 38.99 12.82 7.29
C GLU A 53 38.12 13.16 8.52
N PRO A 54 38.46 14.22 9.26
CA PRO A 54 37.62 14.70 10.35
C PRO A 54 36.29 15.25 9.81
N ALA A 55 35.17 14.82 10.39
CA ALA A 55 33.84 15.27 10.02
C ALA A 55 33.31 16.38 10.95
N THR A 56 32.58 17.35 10.40
CA THR A 56 31.81 18.28 11.22
C THR A 56 30.61 17.57 11.82
N LYS A 57 30.17 18.01 13.01
CA LYS A 57 28.94 17.51 13.64
C LYS A 57 27.74 17.68 12.71
N GLU A 58 27.60 18.87 12.10
CA GLU A 58 26.55 19.17 11.12
C GLU A 58 26.57 18.21 9.92
N PHE A 59 27.76 17.85 9.40
CA PHE A 59 27.86 16.88 8.30
C PHE A 59 27.35 15.51 8.73
N VAL A 60 27.78 15.01 9.89
CA VAL A 60 27.31 13.72 10.42
C VAL A 60 25.79 13.74 10.67
N GLU A 61 25.26 14.82 11.24
CA GLU A 61 23.83 15.01 11.47
C GLU A 61 23.04 15.09 10.15
N SER A 62 23.58 15.75 9.12
CA SER A 62 22.95 15.85 7.79
C SER A 62 22.85 14.50 7.08
N LEU A 63 23.81 13.60 7.31
CA LEU A 63 23.82 12.25 6.73
C LEU A 63 22.77 11.34 7.38
N VAL A 64 22.35 11.67 8.58
CA VAL A 64 21.36 10.90 9.34
C VAL A 64 20.08 11.72 9.44
N GLN A 65 19.27 11.79 8.37
CA GLN A 65 17.87 12.30 8.28
C GLN A 65 17.24 13.06 9.49
N GLY A 66 17.94 13.97 10.16
CA GLY A 66 17.51 14.53 11.44
C GLY A 66 17.41 13.57 12.63
N LEU A 67 18.02 12.37 12.62
CA LEU A 67 18.06 11.49 13.79
C LEU A 67 19.24 11.83 14.71
N ASP A 68 18.97 11.77 16.00
CA ASP A 68 19.94 11.93 17.09
C ASP A 68 20.28 10.54 17.66
N TRP A 69 21.30 9.90 17.07
CA TRP A 69 21.70 8.54 17.44
C TRP A 69 22.29 8.47 18.85
N GLN A 70 21.74 7.57 19.66
CA GLN A 70 22.25 7.20 20.97
C GLN A 70 23.03 5.88 20.90
N GLN A 71 23.86 5.61 21.91
CA GLN A 71 24.45 4.29 22.11
C GLN A 71 23.34 3.22 22.20
N SER A 72 23.65 1.96 21.91
CA SER A 72 22.67 0.87 22.01
C SER A 72 22.13 0.72 23.44
N VAL A 73 20.97 0.08 23.54
CA VAL A 73 20.40 -0.41 24.79
C VAL A 73 20.29 -1.92 24.72
N LEU A 74 20.51 -2.59 25.84
CA LEU A 74 20.43 -4.04 25.97
C LEU A 74 19.01 -4.55 25.72
N GLY A 75 18.02 -3.75 26.13
CA GLY A 75 16.61 -4.09 25.93
C GLY A 75 15.66 -2.99 26.38
N GLU A 76 14.38 -3.31 26.34
CA GLU A 76 13.30 -2.43 26.77
C GLU A 76 12.53 -3.03 27.95
N LEU A 77 12.55 -2.35 29.10
CA LEU A 77 12.12 -2.92 30.38
C LEU A 77 11.31 -1.91 31.20
N ALA A 78 10.38 -2.41 32.01
CA ALA A 78 9.57 -1.61 32.93
C ALA A 78 10.12 -1.60 34.37
N GLU A 79 11.04 -2.51 34.68
CA GLU A 79 11.69 -2.65 35.98
C GLU A 79 13.21 -2.76 35.78
N PRO A 80 14.03 -2.08 36.61
CA PRO A 80 15.47 -2.24 36.54
C PRO A 80 15.91 -3.69 36.80
N PRO A 81 16.93 -4.20 36.10
CA PRO A 81 17.58 -5.44 36.49
C PRO A 81 18.09 -5.38 37.93
N VAL A 82 18.03 -6.51 38.64
CA VAL A 82 18.46 -6.61 40.04
C VAL A 82 19.98 -6.44 40.21
N SER A 83 20.75 -6.78 39.18
CA SER A 83 22.23 -6.73 39.19
C SER A 83 22.77 -6.15 37.88
N PRO A 84 22.62 -4.83 37.64
CA PRO A 84 23.17 -4.20 36.45
C PRO A 84 24.70 -4.08 36.53
N ALA A 85 25.37 -4.21 35.38
CA ALA A 85 26.78 -3.90 35.23
C ALA A 85 26.97 -2.43 34.82
N ALA A 86 28.13 -1.85 35.15
CA ALA A 86 28.44 -0.48 34.78
C ALA A 86 28.44 -0.32 33.25
N GLY A 87 27.70 0.67 32.75
CA GLY A 87 27.46 0.91 31.33
C GLY A 87 26.28 0.14 30.75
N ASP A 88 25.53 -0.65 31.54
CA ASP A 88 24.29 -1.25 31.06
C ASP A 88 23.25 -0.17 30.79
N ARG A 89 22.63 -0.24 29.60
CA ARG A 89 21.64 0.75 29.15
C ARG A 89 20.33 0.06 28.77
N TYR A 90 19.22 0.64 29.18
CA TYR A 90 17.88 0.14 28.90
C TYR A 90 16.95 1.27 28.47
N LEU A 91 16.01 0.94 27.59
CA LEU A 91 14.88 1.82 27.31
C LEU A 91 13.78 1.57 28.35
N VAL A 92 13.42 2.59 29.14
CA VAL A 92 12.36 2.47 30.13
C VAL A 92 11.01 2.54 29.42
N ILE A 93 10.23 1.47 29.46
CA ILE A 93 8.91 1.42 28.82
C ILE A 93 7.80 1.91 29.76
N ALA A 94 6.57 1.92 29.27
CA ALA A 94 5.41 2.33 30.06
C ALA A 94 5.27 1.49 31.35
N THR A 95 4.68 2.10 32.39
CA THR A 95 4.51 1.53 33.73
C THR A 95 5.83 1.24 34.44
N ALA A 96 6.72 2.25 34.52
CA ALA A 96 8.01 2.07 35.17
C ALA A 96 7.84 1.79 36.67
N THR A 97 8.68 0.91 37.20
CA THR A 97 8.63 0.45 38.60
C THR A 97 10.02 0.49 39.24
N GLY A 98 10.07 0.31 40.56
CA GLY A 98 11.32 0.39 41.32
C GLY A 98 11.99 1.75 41.20
N ASP A 99 13.29 1.76 40.95
CA ASP A 99 14.10 2.98 40.81
C ASP A 99 13.78 3.78 39.53
N TRP A 100 13.00 3.21 38.61
CA TRP A 100 12.67 3.85 37.32
C TRP A 100 11.32 4.59 37.34
N VAL A 101 10.60 4.62 38.47
CA VAL A 101 9.31 5.33 38.58
C VAL A 101 9.46 6.81 38.21
N GLY A 102 8.64 7.29 37.26
CA GLY A 102 8.68 8.67 36.77
C GLY A 102 9.65 8.93 35.62
N HIS A 103 10.37 7.89 35.17
CA HIS A 103 11.31 7.92 34.06
C HIS A 103 10.81 7.13 32.84
N GLU A 104 9.49 7.02 32.67
CA GLU A 104 8.92 6.37 31.49
C GLU A 104 9.42 7.04 30.20
N LYS A 105 9.89 6.23 29.25
CA LYS A 105 10.46 6.62 27.94
C LYS A 105 11.88 7.16 27.99
N ASP A 106 12.47 7.35 29.17
CA ASP A 106 13.88 7.72 29.29
C ASP A 106 14.79 6.53 28.91
N ILE A 107 16.02 6.85 28.51
CA ILE A 107 17.10 5.87 28.45
C ILE A 107 17.77 5.85 29.82
N ALA A 108 17.75 4.71 30.51
CA ALA A 108 18.40 4.51 31.80
C ALA A 108 19.78 3.85 31.57
N GLU A 109 20.82 4.41 32.16
CA GLU A 109 22.20 3.90 32.12
C GLU A 109 22.72 3.69 33.54
N TRP A 110 23.31 2.54 33.83
CA TRP A 110 23.90 2.27 35.14
C TRP A 110 25.34 2.81 35.17
N ASP A 111 25.62 3.80 36.02
CA ASP A 111 26.97 4.39 36.13
C ASP A 111 27.96 3.55 36.98
N GLY A 112 27.48 2.42 37.51
CA GLY A 112 28.19 1.59 38.48
C GLY A 112 27.69 1.74 39.92
N SER A 113 26.88 2.77 40.20
CA SER A 113 26.35 3.09 41.52
C SER A 113 24.88 3.52 41.54
N ALA A 114 24.39 4.16 40.48
CA ALA A 114 23.03 4.62 40.32
C ALA A 114 22.58 4.60 38.84
N TRP A 115 21.26 4.63 38.63
CA TRP A 115 20.68 4.85 37.31
C TRP A 115 20.73 6.32 36.94
N VAL A 116 21.31 6.61 35.78
CA VAL A 116 21.34 7.91 35.13
C VAL A 116 20.34 7.90 33.98
N PHE A 117 19.43 8.86 33.97
CA PHE A 117 18.35 8.92 32.99
C PHE A 117 18.58 10.02 31.95
N THR A 118 18.35 9.68 30.69
CA THR A 118 18.37 10.62 29.57
C THR A 118 16.99 10.73 28.96
N THR A 119 16.36 11.90 29.08
CA THR A 119 15.06 12.18 28.46
C THR A 119 15.20 12.41 26.96
N PRO A 120 14.44 11.68 26.12
CA PRO A 120 14.58 11.78 24.67
C PRO A 120 13.97 13.07 24.13
N ASN A 121 14.59 13.61 23.08
CA ASN A 121 14.01 14.64 22.21
C ASN A 121 13.48 14.00 20.90
N THR A 122 12.66 14.74 20.13
CA THR A 122 12.18 14.24 18.83
C THR A 122 13.35 13.95 17.90
N GLY A 123 13.41 12.74 17.35
CA GLY A 123 14.50 12.28 16.48
C GLY A 123 15.54 11.42 17.20
N PHE A 124 15.51 11.30 18.54
CA PHE A 124 16.34 10.34 19.27
C PHE A 124 16.16 8.94 18.69
N ALA A 125 17.27 8.27 18.41
CA ALA A 125 17.28 6.95 17.78
C ALA A 125 18.16 5.98 18.57
N VAL A 126 17.67 4.76 18.77
CA VAL A 126 18.38 3.74 19.55
C VAL A 126 18.22 2.36 18.92
N TRP A 127 19.31 1.57 18.94
CA TRP A 127 19.27 0.14 18.63
C TRP A 127 18.98 -0.64 19.91
N ILE A 128 17.98 -1.52 19.86
CA ILE A 128 17.60 -2.38 20.98
C ILE A 128 18.15 -3.79 20.70
N GLU A 129 19.12 -4.23 21.49
CA GLU A 129 19.90 -5.44 21.24
C GLU A 129 19.08 -6.74 21.35
N ASP A 130 18.24 -6.88 22.37
CA ASP A 130 17.41 -8.07 22.58
C ASP A 130 16.33 -8.28 21.50
N VAL A 131 15.74 -7.19 20.99
CA VAL A 131 14.75 -7.21 19.92
C VAL A 131 15.43 -7.29 18.54
N GLY A 132 16.65 -6.76 18.40
CA GLY A 132 17.35 -6.65 17.12
C GLY A 132 16.69 -5.65 16.18
N SER A 133 16.20 -4.52 16.72
CA SER A 133 15.54 -3.48 15.92
C SER A 133 15.83 -2.08 16.43
N GLN A 134 15.66 -1.09 15.54
CA GLN A 134 15.82 0.32 15.86
C GLN A 134 14.48 0.99 16.16
N LYS A 135 14.46 1.83 17.20
CA LYS A 135 13.33 2.74 17.49
C LYS A 135 13.76 4.21 17.42
N VAL A 136 12.79 5.06 17.09
CA VAL A 136 12.92 6.52 17.06
C VAL A 136 11.86 7.14 17.95
N TYR A 137 12.24 8.16 18.72
CA TYR A 137 11.30 8.95 19.49
C TYR A 137 10.63 10.01 18.60
N ASN A 138 9.31 9.89 18.40
CA ASN A 138 8.54 10.79 17.54
C ASN A 138 8.10 12.11 18.23
N GLY A 139 8.67 12.40 19.41
CA GLY A 139 8.28 13.52 20.27
C GLY A 139 7.24 13.15 21.32
N THR A 140 6.52 12.03 21.15
CA THR A 140 5.56 11.53 22.13
C THR A 140 5.87 10.10 22.58
N ASN A 141 6.24 9.21 21.66
CA ASN A 141 6.50 7.79 21.93
C ASN A 141 7.71 7.30 21.12
N TRP A 142 8.33 6.22 21.62
CA TRP A 142 9.26 5.41 20.84
C TRP A 142 8.47 4.54 19.87
N VAL A 143 8.76 4.69 18.58
CA VAL A 143 8.13 3.92 17.49
C VAL A 143 9.21 3.27 16.64
N SER A 144 8.88 2.23 15.89
CA SER A 144 9.86 1.57 15.02
C SER A 144 10.40 2.54 13.95
N PHE A 145 11.69 2.49 13.65
CA PHE A 145 12.38 3.43 12.76
C PHE A 145 11.63 3.73 11.45
N GLY A 146 11.14 2.70 10.76
CA GLY A 146 10.41 2.84 9.48
C GLY A 146 9.02 3.49 9.58
N THR A 147 8.50 3.73 10.78
CA THR A 147 7.15 4.33 10.97
C THR A 147 7.17 5.85 11.05
N THR A 148 8.32 6.46 11.33
CA THR A 148 8.51 7.92 11.29
C THR A 148 9.01 8.43 9.95
N VAL A 149 9.47 7.54 9.08
CA VAL A 149 9.98 7.89 7.75
C VAL A 149 8.83 7.80 6.77
N ASP A 150 8.51 8.91 6.11
CA ASP A 150 7.60 8.92 4.97
C ASP A 150 8.21 8.05 3.85
N HIS A 151 7.46 7.04 3.40
CA HIS A 151 7.92 6.14 2.35
C HIS A 151 8.28 6.91 1.07
N GLY A 152 7.58 8.00 0.75
CA GLY A 152 7.88 8.84 -0.40
C GLY A 152 9.18 9.64 -0.33
N ASN A 153 9.82 9.71 0.85
CA ASN A 153 11.12 10.36 1.05
C ASN A 153 12.30 9.40 0.91
N LEU A 154 12.07 8.09 0.72
CA LEU A 154 13.14 7.16 0.39
C LEU A 154 13.63 7.42 -1.04
N ILE A 155 14.94 7.60 -1.20
CA ILE A 155 15.54 7.87 -2.51
C ILE A 155 15.16 6.74 -3.48
N GLY A 156 14.45 7.09 -4.55
CA GLY A 156 14.05 6.15 -5.60
C GLY A 156 12.79 5.35 -5.31
N LEU A 157 12.07 5.65 -4.22
CA LEU A 157 10.77 5.06 -3.90
C LEU A 157 9.77 6.19 -3.62
N VAL A 158 8.91 6.52 -4.59
CA VAL A 158 7.76 7.40 -4.30
C VAL A 158 6.63 6.58 -3.68
N ASP A 159 5.73 7.22 -2.94
CA ASP A 159 4.51 6.55 -2.48
C ASP A 159 3.84 5.86 -3.67
N ASP A 160 3.61 4.54 -3.51
CA ASP A 160 2.88 3.73 -4.47
C ASP A 160 3.63 3.33 -5.76
N ASP A 161 4.97 3.41 -5.79
CA ASP A 161 5.78 3.08 -6.97
C ASP A 161 6.01 1.57 -7.20
N HIS A 162 5.66 0.71 -6.25
CA HIS A 162 5.90 -0.72 -6.34
C HIS A 162 4.84 -1.38 -7.24
N PRO A 163 5.15 -1.75 -8.50
CA PRO A 163 4.17 -2.31 -9.44
C PRO A 163 3.60 -3.67 -9.01
N GLN A 164 4.19 -4.31 -8.00
CA GLN A 164 3.75 -5.58 -7.42
C GLN A 164 2.51 -5.46 -6.53
N TYR A 165 2.24 -4.30 -5.92
CA TYR A 165 1.02 -4.14 -5.12
C TYR A 165 -0.16 -3.74 -6.03
N LEU A 166 -1.23 -4.51 -5.96
CA LEU A 166 -2.49 -4.15 -6.61
C LEU A 166 -3.18 -3.11 -5.73
N ASN A 167 -3.20 -1.86 -6.16
CA ASN A 167 -4.05 -0.82 -5.55
C ASN A 167 -5.34 -0.67 -6.35
N ASN A 168 -6.39 -0.07 -5.75
CA ASN A 168 -7.68 0.12 -6.40
C ASN A 168 -7.53 0.81 -7.77
N ALA A 169 -6.67 1.83 -7.87
CA ALA A 169 -6.43 2.54 -9.13
C ALA A 169 -5.79 1.68 -10.22
N ARG A 170 -4.97 0.68 -9.88
CA ARG A 170 -4.28 -0.24 -10.81
C ARG A 170 -5.07 -1.50 -11.11
N HIS A 171 -6.07 -1.83 -10.29
CA HIS A 171 -7.06 -2.86 -10.56
C HIS A 171 -8.00 -2.42 -11.70
N ASP A 172 -8.37 -1.13 -11.72
CA ASP A 172 -9.39 -0.62 -12.63
C ASP A 172 -8.84 -0.14 -14.00
N LEU A 173 -7.56 -0.39 -14.30
CA LEU A 173 -6.98 -0.01 -15.59
C LEU A 173 -7.30 -1.07 -16.67
N PRO A 174 -8.04 -0.69 -17.75
CA PRO A 174 -8.37 -1.60 -18.86
C PRO A 174 -7.15 -2.15 -19.60
N ALA A 175 -5.97 -1.56 -19.37
CA ALA A 175 -4.71 -1.98 -19.99
C ALA A 175 -4.22 -3.36 -19.54
N ARG A 176 -4.70 -3.90 -18.41
CA ARG A 176 -4.30 -5.24 -17.91
C ARG A 176 -5.43 -6.27 -17.88
N HIS A 177 -6.67 -5.82 -18.06
CA HIS A 177 -7.85 -6.66 -18.10
C HIS A 177 -8.56 -6.42 -19.43
N THR A 178 -8.22 -7.20 -20.46
CA THR A 178 -9.05 -7.28 -21.66
C THR A 178 -10.47 -7.63 -21.21
N LEU A 179 -11.45 -6.86 -21.69
CA LEU A 179 -12.86 -7.08 -21.41
C LEU A 179 -13.23 -8.51 -21.83
N GLY A 180 -13.35 -9.43 -20.87
CA GLY A 180 -13.74 -10.83 -21.13
C GLY A 180 -12.94 -11.94 -20.45
N ASP A 181 -11.75 -11.68 -19.87
CA ASP A 181 -10.87 -12.79 -19.44
C ASP A 181 -10.86 -13.13 -17.93
N VAL A 182 -11.27 -12.23 -17.02
CA VAL A 182 -11.50 -12.61 -15.60
C VAL A 182 -12.68 -11.85 -14.99
N VAL A 183 -13.68 -12.64 -14.58
CA VAL A 183 -14.77 -12.48 -13.60
C VAL A 183 -14.99 -11.07 -13.01
N PRO A 184 -16.07 -10.37 -13.40
CA PRO A 184 -16.62 -9.29 -12.59
C PRO A 184 -17.29 -9.91 -11.37
N HIS A 185 -16.58 -9.99 -10.26
CA HIS A 185 -17.21 -10.12 -8.94
C HIS A 185 -17.58 -8.75 -8.36
N ASP A 186 -17.44 -7.68 -9.16
CA ASP A 186 -18.05 -6.39 -8.88
C ASP A 186 -19.56 -6.51 -9.11
N ASN A 187 -20.18 -6.97 -8.02
CA ASN A 187 -21.56 -6.81 -7.66
C ASN A 187 -22.58 -7.40 -8.66
N LEU A 188 -22.90 -8.67 -8.47
CA LEU A 188 -24.07 -9.31 -9.11
C LEU A 188 -25.39 -8.56 -8.85
N ALA A 189 -25.43 -7.62 -7.89
CA ALA A 189 -26.55 -6.72 -7.67
C ALA A 189 -26.67 -5.60 -8.72
N ASP A 190 -25.60 -5.29 -9.47
CA ASP A 190 -25.59 -4.32 -10.58
C ASP A 190 -25.99 -4.95 -11.93
N LEU A 191 -26.20 -6.26 -12.00
CA LEU A 191 -27.04 -6.88 -13.03
C LEU A 191 -28.52 -6.56 -12.74
N ALA A 192 -28.86 -5.27 -12.79
CA ALA A 192 -30.22 -4.77 -12.69
C ALA A 192 -31.11 -5.22 -13.86
N GLU A 193 -30.53 -5.81 -14.92
CA GLU A 193 -31.28 -6.27 -16.07
C GLU A 193 -31.48 -7.80 -16.05
N LYS A 194 -32.41 -8.24 -15.19
CA LYS A 194 -33.12 -9.52 -15.36
C LYS A 194 -34.31 -9.38 -16.32
N ALA A 195 -34.39 -8.31 -17.11
CA ALA A 195 -35.48 -8.08 -18.03
C ALA A 195 -35.16 -8.72 -19.40
N HIS A 196 -36.12 -9.44 -19.98
CA HIS A 196 -36.00 -10.02 -21.32
C HIS A 196 -35.80 -8.98 -22.44
N ALA A 197 -35.82 -7.67 -22.12
CA ALA A 197 -35.61 -6.59 -23.06
C ALA A 197 -34.20 -6.61 -23.70
N SER A 198 -33.22 -7.23 -23.05
CA SER A 198 -31.85 -7.36 -23.55
C SER A 198 -31.61 -8.58 -24.45
N LEU A 199 -32.58 -9.50 -24.55
CA LEU A 199 -32.51 -10.67 -25.43
C LEU A 199 -33.05 -10.31 -26.81
N THR A 200 -32.15 -10.18 -27.79
CA THR A 200 -32.55 -9.97 -29.19
C THR A 200 -33.27 -11.21 -29.73
N GLY A 201 -34.53 -11.04 -30.11
CA GLY A 201 -35.34 -12.09 -30.74
C GLY A 201 -36.18 -12.95 -29.80
N VAL A 202 -36.34 -12.58 -28.53
CA VAL A 202 -37.22 -13.27 -27.57
C VAL A 202 -38.31 -12.32 -27.06
N GLY A 203 -39.57 -12.62 -27.38
CA GLY A 203 -40.76 -11.89 -26.95
C GLY A 203 -41.60 -12.63 -25.91
N PRO A 204 -42.64 -11.99 -25.33
CA PRO A 204 -43.56 -12.61 -24.37
C PRO A 204 -44.23 -13.90 -24.89
N SER A 205 -44.32 -14.05 -26.21
CA SER A 205 -44.89 -15.20 -26.93
C SER A 205 -44.00 -16.45 -26.91
N ASP A 206 -42.69 -16.29 -26.67
CA ASP A 206 -41.71 -17.38 -26.73
C ASP A 206 -41.63 -18.19 -25.43
N HIS A 207 -42.33 -17.74 -24.38
CA HIS A 207 -42.51 -18.49 -23.15
C HIS A 207 -43.80 -19.29 -23.20
N HIS A 208 -43.72 -20.56 -23.60
CA HIS A 208 -44.80 -21.51 -23.32
C HIS A 208 -44.95 -21.61 -21.80
N ALA A 209 -46.02 -21.04 -21.24
CA ALA A 209 -46.36 -21.21 -19.84
C ALA A 209 -46.73 -22.69 -19.59
N LYS A 210 -45.76 -23.50 -19.20
CA LYS A 210 -45.99 -24.89 -18.80
C LYS A 210 -46.84 -24.92 -17.53
N THR A 211 -48.13 -25.13 -17.70
CA THR A 211 -49.05 -25.45 -16.61
C THR A 211 -49.33 -26.96 -16.65
N SER A 212 -48.44 -27.73 -16.01
CA SER A 212 -48.58 -29.17 -15.73
C SER A 212 -48.40 -30.14 -16.93
N ASN A 213 -48.71 -31.44 -16.70
CA ASN A 213 -48.46 -32.60 -17.58
C ASN A 213 -49.22 -32.62 -18.92
N TYR A 214 -49.84 -31.51 -19.31
CA TYR A 214 -50.44 -31.35 -20.62
C TYR A 214 -49.77 -30.14 -21.27
N GLU A 215 -49.18 -30.37 -22.44
CA GLU A 215 -48.68 -29.30 -23.29
C GLU A 215 -49.89 -28.52 -23.78
N VAL A 216 -50.29 -27.50 -23.01
CA VAL A 216 -51.32 -26.56 -23.42
C VAL A 216 -50.69 -25.75 -24.55
N PHE A 217 -50.89 -26.19 -25.79
CA PHE A 217 -50.68 -25.33 -26.95
C PHE A 217 -51.40 -24.00 -26.63
N PRO A 218 -50.68 -22.87 -26.60
CA PRO A 218 -51.22 -21.62 -26.11
C PRO A 218 -52.52 -21.37 -26.85
N ASN A 219 -53.62 -21.27 -26.09
CA ASN A 219 -54.95 -20.85 -26.52
C ASN A 219 -55.02 -20.65 -28.03
N THR A 220 -55.40 -21.70 -28.78
CA THR A 220 -55.60 -21.61 -30.23
C THR A 220 -56.29 -20.30 -30.54
N GLU A 221 -55.64 -19.48 -31.37
CA GLU A 221 -55.96 -18.06 -31.56
C GLU A 221 -57.48 -17.90 -31.73
N LEU A 222 -58.10 -17.10 -30.85
CA LEU A 222 -59.53 -16.81 -30.97
C LEU A 222 -59.67 -15.69 -31.99
N VAL A 223 -60.07 -16.06 -33.19
CA VAL A 223 -60.24 -15.12 -34.31
C VAL A 223 -61.71 -14.79 -34.50
N THR A 224 -61.99 -13.57 -34.97
CA THR A 224 -63.35 -13.15 -35.34
C THR A 224 -63.77 -13.63 -36.73
N GLY A 225 -62.81 -14.16 -37.49
CA GLY A 225 -63.00 -14.83 -38.77
C GLY A 225 -61.75 -15.63 -39.13
N LEU A 226 -61.92 -16.81 -39.72
CA LEU A 226 -60.78 -17.62 -40.17
C LEU A 226 -60.07 -16.93 -41.36
N PRO A 227 -58.72 -16.89 -41.37
CA PRO A 227 -57.98 -16.42 -42.54
C PRO A 227 -58.16 -17.41 -43.71
N ALA A 228 -57.79 -16.98 -44.92
CA ALA A 228 -57.77 -17.88 -46.07
C ALA A 228 -56.94 -19.13 -45.77
N ALA A 229 -57.48 -20.30 -46.10
CA ALA A 229 -56.76 -21.56 -45.97
C ALA A 229 -55.57 -21.57 -46.95
N ALA A 230 -54.39 -21.91 -46.46
CA ALA A 230 -53.13 -21.87 -47.20
C ALA A 230 -52.10 -22.81 -46.58
N ALA A 231 -51.05 -23.15 -47.33
CA ALA A 231 -49.95 -24.04 -46.90
C ALA A 231 -49.38 -23.69 -45.52
N GLY A 232 -49.14 -22.40 -45.25
CA GLY A 232 -48.60 -21.92 -43.97
C GLY A 232 -49.52 -22.10 -42.76
N ASN A 233 -50.78 -22.49 -42.98
CA ASN A 233 -51.77 -22.73 -41.94
C ASN A 233 -52.06 -24.22 -41.70
N VAL A 234 -51.57 -25.14 -42.52
CA VAL A 234 -51.85 -26.59 -42.38
C VAL A 234 -51.45 -27.09 -40.98
N GLY A 235 -52.35 -27.83 -40.33
CA GLY A 235 -52.16 -28.35 -38.97
C GLY A 235 -52.45 -27.34 -37.85
N ARG A 236 -52.67 -26.05 -38.17
CA ARG A 236 -53.12 -25.08 -37.17
C ARG A 236 -54.56 -25.38 -36.75
N ILE A 237 -54.78 -25.38 -35.45
CA ILE A 237 -56.13 -25.40 -34.85
C ILE A 237 -56.45 -23.97 -34.43
N MET A 238 -57.62 -23.46 -34.84
CA MET A 238 -58.10 -22.12 -34.50
C MET A 238 -59.49 -22.16 -33.90
N ARG A 239 -59.81 -21.16 -33.08
CA ARG A 239 -61.16 -20.95 -32.55
C ARG A 239 -61.76 -19.74 -33.22
N GLU A 240 -62.90 -19.91 -33.88
CA GLU A 240 -63.62 -18.79 -34.50
C GLU A 240 -64.81 -18.39 -33.63
N ARG A 241 -64.93 -17.11 -33.32
CA ARG A 241 -66.14 -16.52 -32.73
C ARG A 241 -66.44 -15.18 -33.40
N THR A 242 -67.51 -15.14 -34.19
CA THR A 242 -67.89 -13.98 -35.01
C THR A 242 -68.28 -12.74 -34.22
N GLY A 243 -68.57 -12.88 -32.92
CA GLY A 243 -68.85 -11.76 -32.02
C GLY A 243 -69.12 -12.20 -30.59
N ALA A 244 -69.20 -11.24 -29.66
CA ALA A 244 -69.55 -11.53 -28.27
C ALA A 244 -70.91 -12.25 -28.18
N GLY A 245 -70.99 -13.33 -27.40
CA GLY A 245 -72.21 -14.14 -27.24
C GLY A 245 -72.52 -15.13 -28.38
N GLN A 246 -71.70 -15.19 -29.43
CA GLN A 246 -71.82 -16.21 -30.48
C GLN A 246 -71.09 -17.50 -30.10
N ALA A 247 -71.54 -18.62 -30.67
CA ALA A 247 -70.88 -19.91 -30.50
C ALA A 247 -69.44 -19.88 -31.03
N THR A 248 -68.54 -20.56 -30.32
CA THR A 248 -67.15 -20.76 -30.74
C THR A 248 -67.05 -22.04 -31.55
N LYS A 249 -66.55 -21.94 -32.78
CA LYS A 249 -66.19 -23.09 -33.60
C LYS A 249 -64.72 -23.42 -33.40
N ILE A 250 -64.38 -24.70 -33.36
CA ILE A 250 -63.00 -25.19 -33.40
C ILE A 250 -62.77 -25.74 -34.81
N CYS A 251 -61.80 -25.19 -35.53
CA CYS A 251 -61.47 -25.59 -36.89
C CYS A 251 -59.99 -25.97 -37.01
N ILE A 252 -59.68 -26.91 -37.91
CA ILE A 252 -58.32 -27.29 -38.28
C ILE A 252 -58.12 -27.03 -39.78
N CYS A 253 -56.98 -26.46 -40.16
CA CYS A 253 -56.64 -26.30 -41.56
C CYS A 253 -56.00 -27.60 -42.09
N VAL A 254 -56.54 -28.12 -43.17
CA VAL A 254 -56.06 -29.35 -43.84
C VAL A 254 -55.79 -29.08 -45.31
N GLU A 255 -54.95 -29.91 -45.91
CA GLU A 255 -54.80 -30.00 -47.37
C GLU A 255 -55.66 -31.16 -47.87
N ASN A 256 -56.66 -30.88 -48.70
CA ASN A 256 -57.61 -31.89 -49.22
C ASN A 256 -57.06 -32.57 -50.50
N SER A 257 -56.27 -31.85 -51.30
CA SER A 257 -55.53 -32.37 -52.47
C SER A 257 -54.41 -31.40 -52.85
N SER A 258 -53.48 -31.76 -53.74
CA SER A 258 -52.31 -30.93 -54.12
C SER A 258 -52.62 -29.43 -54.21
N ASP A 259 -52.17 -28.68 -53.20
CA ASP A 259 -52.31 -27.24 -53.04
C ASP A 259 -53.74 -26.66 -52.87
N ILE A 260 -54.70 -27.51 -52.49
CA ILE A 260 -56.04 -27.10 -52.07
C ILE A 260 -56.16 -27.25 -50.55
N TYR A 261 -56.37 -26.13 -49.89
CA TYR A 261 -56.44 -26.02 -48.44
C TYR A 261 -57.85 -25.66 -48.00
N GLU A 262 -58.31 -26.24 -46.89
CA GLU A 262 -59.62 -25.92 -46.31
C GLU A 262 -59.58 -25.89 -44.78
N TRP A 263 -60.54 -25.20 -44.19
CA TRP A 263 -60.80 -25.25 -42.75
C TRP A 263 -61.92 -26.24 -42.45
N VAL A 264 -61.60 -27.32 -41.75
CA VAL A 264 -62.57 -28.33 -41.30
C VAL A 264 -63.00 -28.01 -39.87
N GLN A 265 -64.30 -27.82 -39.66
CA GLN A 265 -64.87 -27.64 -38.33
C GLN A 265 -64.88 -28.98 -37.57
N LEU A 266 -64.19 -29.03 -36.44
CA LEU A 266 -64.11 -30.17 -35.54
C LEU A 266 -65.20 -30.16 -34.47
N GLY A 267 -65.68 -28.97 -34.10
CA GLY A 267 -66.71 -28.82 -33.09
C GLY A 267 -67.23 -27.38 -32.99
N VAL A 268 -68.36 -27.22 -32.31
CA VAL A 268 -68.97 -25.92 -32.00
C VAL A 268 -69.45 -25.95 -30.56
N SER A 269 -69.22 -24.87 -29.81
CA SER A 269 -69.76 -24.73 -28.45
C SER A 269 -71.29 -24.61 -28.54
N THR A 270 -72.00 -25.47 -27.82
CA THR A 270 -73.45 -25.38 -27.61
C THR A 270 -73.81 -24.38 -26.55
#